data_AF-A0A3S3RNL9-F1
#
_entry.id   AF-A0A3S3RNL9-F1
#
_cell.length_a   1.000
_cell.length_b   1.000
_cell.length_c   1.000
_cell.angle_alpha   90.00
_cell.angle_beta   90.00
_cell.angle_gamma   90.00
#
_symmetry.space_group_name_H-M   'P 1'
#
loop_
_entity.id
_entity.type
_entity.pdbx_description
1 polymer ?
#
loop_
_entity_poly.entity_id
_entity_poly.type
_entity_poly.pdbx_seq_one_letter_code
_entity_poly.pdbx_strand_id
1 'polypeptide(L)'
;MESFVWIDGTAFDFTNWAPEQPDGPDTCIRIEMFNGRWHDFSCESNCIVMCQMSYLIDYPTPEIPAFGFSEEAILNSIKDLNAKIDFFSNNINEKLSRLDYHVHHIDESVEQCKATNDELKKVKQKILKQLNKTEAIIMFA
;
A
#
# COMPACT_ATOMS: atom_id res chain seq x y z
N MET A 1 -0.64 -37.55 -17.71
CA MET A 1 -0.87 -36.18 -17.24
C MET A 1 -0.52 -36.22 -15.77
N GLU A 2 0.67 -35.73 -15.42
CA GLU A 2 1.08 -35.73 -14.01
C GLU A 2 0.21 -34.69 -13.28
N SER A 3 -0.50 -35.13 -12.26
CA SER A 3 -1.36 -34.30 -11.43
C SER A 3 -0.56 -33.80 -10.24
N PHE A 4 -0.60 -32.50 -9.96
CA PHE A 4 0.00 -31.94 -8.75
C PHE A 4 -0.64 -32.55 -7.50
N VAL A 5 0.18 -32.77 -6.47
CA VAL A 5 -0.23 -33.27 -5.16
C VAL A 5 0.40 -32.41 -4.06
N TRP A 6 -0.31 -32.21 -2.96
CA TRP A 6 0.27 -31.57 -1.78
C TRP A 6 1.17 -32.56 -1.04
N ILE A 7 2.30 -32.05 -0.53
CA ILE A 7 3.30 -32.86 0.19
C ILE A 7 2.78 -33.43 1.52
N ASP A 8 1.72 -32.85 2.08
CA ASP A 8 1.07 -33.29 3.30
C ASP A 8 -0.02 -34.35 3.06
N GLY A 9 -0.27 -34.71 1.79
CA GLY A 9 -1.27 -35.69 1.39
C GLY A 9 -2.72 -35.19 1.44
N THR A 10 -2.94 -33.90 1.70
CA THR A 10 -4.29 -33.30 1.61
C THR A 10 -4.80 -33.27 0.16
N ALA A 11 -6.11 -33.13 0.00
CA ALA A 11 -6.73 -33.10 -1.32
C ALA A 11 -6.24 -31.89 -2.13
N PHE A 12 -5.86 -32.13 -3.39
CA PHE A 12 -5.54 -31.07 -4.34
C PHE A 12 -6.84 -30.54 -4.99
N ASP A 13 -7.69 -29.89 -4.19
CA ASP A 13 -9.04 -29.45 -4.59
C ASP A 13 -9.16 -27.92 -4.80
N PHE A 14 -8.09 -27.18 -4.51
CA PHE A 14 -7.97 -25.75 -4.77
C PHE A 14 -6.75 -25.45 -5.65
N THR A 15 -6.93 -24.54 -6.61
CA THR A 15 -5.84 -24.05 -7.48
C THR A 15 -5.86 -22.54 -7.63
N ASN A 16 -4.68 -21.90 -7.58
CA ASN A 16 -4.53 -20.46 -7.83
C ASN A 16 -3.44 -20.14 -8.87
N TRP A 17 -3.42 -20.89 -9.98
CA TRP A 17 -2.49 -20.67 -11.09
C TRP A 17 -2.52 -19.24 -11.60
N ALA A 18 -1.35 -18.70 -11.96
CA ALA A 18 -1.26 -17.50 -12.77
C ALA A 18 -1.79 -17.78 -14.19
N PRO A 19 -2.14 -16.74 -14.97
CA PRO A 19 -2.45 -16.91 -16.38
C PRO A 19 -1.33 -17.70 -17.08
N GLU A 20 -1.72 -18.63 -17.96
CA GLU A 20 -0.81 -19.47 -18.75
C GLU A 20 -0.04 -20.54 -17.97
N GLN A 21 -0.25 -20.69 -16.66
CA GLN A 21 0.40 -21.71 -15.83
C GLN A 21 -0.54 -22.91 -15.56
N PRO A 22 0.01 -24.12 -15.32
CA PRO A 22 1.43 -24.49 -15.47
C PRO A 22 1.86 -24.50 -16.96
N ASP A 23 3.08 -24.05 -17.26
CA ASP A 23 3.60 -23.91 -18.64
C ASP A 23 4.80 -24.81 -18.99
N GLY A 24 5.31 -25.60 -18.04
CA GLY A 24 6.50 -26.43 -18.22
C GLY A 24 6.41 -27.84 -17.63
N PRO A 25 7.55 -28.58 -17.65
CA PRO A 25 7.70 -29.89 -17.02
C PRO A 25 8.06 -29.79 -15.53
N ASP A 26 8.05 -28.57 -14.96
CA ASP A 26 8.46 -28.36 -13.57
C ASP A 26 7.41 -28.93 -12.61
N THR A 27 7.86 -29.53 -11.52
CA THR A 27 7.01 -30.31 -10.61
C THR A 27 6.78 -29.66 -9.24
N CYS A 28 7.45 -28.53 -8.96
CA CYS A 28 7.21 -27.74 -7.75
C CYS A 28 6.40 -26.47 -8.06
N ILE A 29 5.76 -25.92 -7.04
CA ILE A 29 4.97 -24.69 -7.14
C ILE A 29 5.71 -23.55 -6.45
N ARG A 30 5.87 -22.42 -7.15
CA ARG A 30 6.29 -21.15 -6.56
C ARG A 30 5.10 -20.21 -6.46
N ILE A 31 5.00 -19.52 -5.33
CA ILE A 31 3.94 -18.54 -5.06
C ILE A 31 4.50 -17.12 -5.21
N GLU A 32 3.83 -16.31 -6.02
CA GLU A 32 4.11 -14.88 -6.14
C GLU A 32 3.64 -14.12 -4.89
N MET A 33 4.56 -13.43 -4.20
CA MET A 33 4.26 -12.78 -2.92
C MET A 33 3.21 -11.65 -3.01
N PHE A 34 3.06 -11.00 -4.16
CA PHE A 34 2.22 -9.81 -4.29
C PHE A 34 0.74 -10.11 -4.56
N ASN A 35 0.42 -11.27 -5.15
CA ASN A 35 -0.94 -11.66 -5.55
C ASN A 35 -1.31 -13.11 -5.17
N GLY A 36 -0.36 -13.88 -4.62
CA GLY A 36 -0.54 -15.28 -4.24
C GLY A 36 -0.68 -16.27 -5.41
N ARG A 37 -0.41 -15.85 -6.65
CA ARG A 37 -0.56 -16.69 -7.85
C ARG A 37 0.57 -17.71 -7.98
N TRP A 38 0.25 -18.85 -8.57
CA TRP A 38 1.13 -20.01 -8.64
C TRP A 38 1.77 -20.15 -10.01
N HIS A 39 3.04 -20.54 -10.01
CA HIS A 39 3.78 -20.97 -11.20
C HIS A 39 4.35 -22.36 -10.96
N ASP A 40 4.39 -23.21 -11.99
CA ASP A 40 5.29 -24.35 -11.95
C ASP A 40 6.74 -23.85 -12.00
N PHE A 41 7.59 -24.48 -11.21
CA PHE A 41 8.94 -23.99 -10.98
C PHE A 41 9.87 -25.11 -10.58
N SER A 42 11.13 -25.03 -11.02
CA SER A 42 12.14 -26.01 -10.69
C SER A 42 12.35 -26.16 -9.17
N CYS A 43 12.19 -27.39 -8.68
CA CYS A 43 12.39 -27.76 -7.28
C CYS A 43 13.82 -27.53 -6.76
N GLU A 44 14.81 -27.44 -7.65
CA GLU A 44 16.22 -27.28 -7.29
C GLU A 44 16.62 -25.80 -7.09
N SER A 45 15.69 -24.88 -7.33
CA SER A 45 15.95 -23.45 -7.21
C SER A 45 15.96 -22.99 -5.75
N ASN A 46 16.90 -22.11 -5.41
CA ASN A 46 16.94 -21.47 -4.09
C ASN A 46 15.75 -20.51 -3.92
N CYS A 47 14.82 -20.84 -3.03
CA CYS A 47 13.63 -20.03 -2.71
C CYS A 47 13.38 -19.99 -1.21
N ILE A 48 12.64 -18.96 -0.76
CA ILE A 48 12.05 -18.95 0.59
C ILE A 48 10.88 -19.93 0.59
N VAL A 49 10.86 -20.84 1.55
CA VAL A 49 9.80 -21.86 1.69
C VAL A 49 8.79 -21.45 2.74
N MET A 50 7.52 -21.84 2.53
CA MET A 50 6.44 -21.65 3.51
C MET A 50 6.13 -22.99 4.17
N CYS A 51 6.11 -23.00 5.50
CA CYS A 51 5.75 -24.17 6.30
C CYS A 51 4.31 -24.04 6.79
N GLN A 52 3.54 -25.12 6.72
CA GLN A 52 2.21 -25.23 7.32
C GLN A 52 2.20 -26.35 8.35
N MET A 53 1.51 -26.15 9.46
CA MET A 53 1.30 -27.16 10.49
C MET A 53 -0.17 -27.13 10.92
N SER A 54 -0.80 -28.31 10.93
CA SER A 54 -2.18 -28.46 11.40
C SER A 54 -2.20 -28.52 12.93
N TYR A 55 -3.07 -27.72 13.56
CA TYR A 55 -3.25 -27.69 15.02
C TYR A 55 -4.32 -28.68 15.54
N LEU A 56 -4.77 -29.64 14.72
CA LEU A 56 -5.83 -30.57 15.09
C LEU A 56 -5.33 -31.73 15.96
N ILE A 57 -5.47 -31.48 17.27
CA ILE A 57 -5.59 -32.32 18.45
C ILE A 57 -6.00 -33.79 18.18
N ASP A 58 -5.05 -34.73 18.27
CA ASP A 58 -5.28 -36.07 18.83
C ASP A 58 -3.98 -36.66 19.40
N TYR A 59 -3.53 -36.11 20.53
CA TYR A 59 -2.56 -36.77 21.39
C TYR A 59 -3.27 -37.06 22.73
N PRO A 60 -3.32 -38.32 23.23
CA PRO A 60 -3.56 -38.53 24.65
C PRO A 60 -2.42 -37.80 25.34
N THR A 61 -2.73 -36.72 26.06
CA THR A 61 -1.76 -35.79 26.67
C THR A 61 -0.54 -36.54 27.19
N PRO A 62 0.61 -36.52 26.48
CA PRO A 62 1.88 -36.73 27.13
C PRO A 62 2.05 -35.50 28.00
N GLU A 63 2.42 -35.67 29.27
CA GLU A 63 2.85 -34.57 30.12
C GLU A 63 3.75 -33.65 29.28
N ILE A 64 3.30 -32.41 29.07
CA ILE A 64 3.94 -31.43 28.21
C ILE A 64 5.41 -31.35 28.66
N PRO A 65 6.40 -31.80 27.88
CA PRO A 65 7.74 -31.29 28.07
C PRO A 65 7.60 -29.83 27.69
N ALA A 66 7.75 -28.93 28.65
CA ALA A 66 7.69 -27.51 28.43
C ALA A 66 8.68 -27.12 27.33
N PHE A 67 8.25 -27.16 26.08
CA PHE A 67 8.84 -26.38 25.01
C PHE A 67 8.30 -24.96 25.20
N GLY A 68 8.64 -24.39 26.36
CA GLY A 68 8.37 -23.01 26.69
C GLY A 68 9.31 -22.19 25.82
N PHE A 69 8.77 -21.48 24.83
CA PHE A 69 9.39 -20.22 24.47
C PHE A 69 9.49 -19.42 25.76
N SER A 70 10.70 -19.00 26.15
CA SER A 70 10.83 -18.17 27.34
C SER A 70 9.99 -16.91 27.14
N GLU A 71 9.32 -16.45 28.20
CA GLU A 71 8.58 -15.18 28.19
C GLU A 71 9.48 -14.04 27.64
N GLU A 72 10.78 -14.13 27.95
CA GLU A 72 11.81 -13.25 27.42
C GLU A 72 11.97 -13.31 25.88
N ALA A 73 11.95 -14.49 25.26
CA ALA A 73 12.04 -14.62 23.81
C ALA A 73 10.82 -13.99 23.09
N ILE A 74 9.64 -14.13 23.70
CA ILE A 74 8.40 -13.50 23.20
C ILE A 74 8.52 -11.97 23.36
N LEU A 75 8.93 -11.49 24.53
CA LEU A 75 9.12 -10.06 24.80
C LEU A 75 10.17 -9.43 23.87
N ASN A 76 11.26 -10.12 23.58
CA ASN A 76 12.28 -9.64 22.64
C ASN A 76 11.74 -9.58 21.20
N SER A 77 10.96 -10.57 20.78
CA SER A 77 10.29 -10.55 19.47
C SER A 77 9.30 -9.38 19.35
N ILE A 78 8.56 -9.07 20.42
CA ILE A 78 7.64 -7.92 20.47
C ILE A 78 8.42 -6.60 20.40
N LYS A 79 9.54 -6.48 21.12
CA LYS A 79 10.40 -5.28 21.07
C LYS A 79 10.93 -5.04 19.66
N ASP A 80 11.40 -6.09 18.99
CA ASP A 80 11.92 -5.99 17.62
C ASP A 80 10.83 -5.58 16.62
N LEU A 81 9.61 -6.11 16.78
CA LEU A 81 8.46 -5.69 15.99
C LEU A 81 8.10 -4.22 16.25
N ASN A 82 8.07 -3.79 17.50
CA ASN A 82 7.81 -2.39 17.85
C ASN A 82 8.87 -1.46 17.28
N ALA A 83 10.16 -1.81 17.34
CA ALA A 83 11.23 -1.02 16.75
C ALA A 83 11.08 -0.88 15.22
N LYS A 84 10.64 -1.94 14.53
CA LYS A 84 10.31 -1.88 13.09
C LYS A 84 9.10 -0.99 12.83
N ILE A 85 8.05 -1.10 13.63
CA ILE A 85 6.84 -0.25 13.53
C ILE A 85 7.21 1.22 13.73
N ASP A 86 8.03 1.54 14.73
CA ASP A 86 8.49 2.90 15.02
C ASP A 86 9.32 3.47 13.88
N PHE A 87 10.23 2.66 13.32
CA PHE A 87 11.03 3.07 12.16
C PHE A 87 10.15 3.44 10.96
N PHE A 88 9.17 2.58 10.62
CA PHE A 88 8.24 2.87 9.52
C PHE A 88 7.37 4.09 9.82
N SER A 89 6.85 4.20 11.04
CA SER A 89 6.02 5.33 11.48
C SER A 89 6.77 6.66 11.37
N ASN A 90 8.03 6.70 11.80
CA ASN A 90 8.86 7.90 11.73
C ASN A 90 9.12 8.34 10.28
N ASN A 91 9.43 7.41 9.39
CA ASN A 91 9.63 7.72 7.97
C ASN A 91 8.35 8.24 7.30
N ILE A 92 7.17 7.70 7.68
CA ILE A 92 5.88 8.20 7.20
C ILE A 92 5.64 9.62 7.74
N ASN A 93 5.86 9.85 9.03
CA ASN A 93 5.64 11.16 9.67
C ASN A 93 6.56 12.24 9.11
N GLU A 94 7.81 11.92 8.77
CA GLU A 94 8.72 12.86 8.11
C GLU A 94 8.19 13.27 6.73
N LYS A 95 7.73 12.30 5.93
CA LYS A 95 7.14 12.58 4.62
C LYS A 95 5.85 13.38 4.72
N LEU A 96 4.99 13.08 5.69
CA LEU A 96 3.77 13.84 5.97
C LEU A 96 4.11 15.29 6.36
N SER A 97 5.10 15.49 7.22
CA SER A 97 5.52 16.83 7.64
C SER A 97 6.03 17.67 6.46
N ARG A 98 6.77 17.06 5.53
CA ARG A 98 7.21 17.73 4.29
C ARG A 98 6.04 18.06 3.37
N LEU A 99 5.05 17.18 3.29
CA LEU A 99 3.86 17.41 2.49
C LEU A 99 3.02 18.56 3.07
N ASP A 100 2.81 18.57 4.37
CA ASP A 100 2.07 19.64 5.07
C ASP A 100 2.72 21.01 4.87
N TYR A 101 4.06 21.06 4.91
CA TYR A 101 4.81 22.27 4.57
C TYR A 101 4.46 22.77 3.16
N HIS A 102 4.48 21.90 2.15
CA HIS A 102 4.16 22.29 0.78
C HIS A 102 2.69 22.70 0.60
N VAL A 103 1.75 21.97 1.22
CA VAL A 103 0.32 22.29 1.20
C VAL A 103 0.08 23.69 1.76
N HIS A 104 0.71 24.02 2.90
CA HIS A 104 0.59 25.34 3.49
C HIS A 104 1.03 26.47 2.55
N HIS A 105 2.17 26.32 1.86
CA HIS A 105 2.66 27.35 0.93
C HIS A 105 1.80 27.46 -0.33
N ILE A 106 1.19 26.35 -0.77
CA ILE A 106 0.21 26.35 -1.87
C ILE A 106 -1.04 27.12 -1.45
N ASP A 107 -1.56 26.87 -0.25
CA ASP A 107 -2.73 27.57 0.27
C ASP A 107 -2.50 29.09 0.36
N GLU A 108 -1.33 29.51 0.86
CA GLU A 108 -0.93 30.92 0.88
C GLU A 108 -0.90 31.53 -0.54
N SER A 109 -0.33 30.80 -1.49
CA SER A 109 -0.26 31.24 -2.90
C SER A 109 -1.65 31.35 -3.52
N VAL A 110 -2.54 30.42 -3.20
CA VAL A 110 -3.94 30.42 -3.65
C VAL A 110 -4.69 31.64 -3.11
N GLU A 111 -4.50 31.99 -1.84
CA GLU A 111 -5.11 33.19 -1.27
C GLU A 111 -4.59 34.49 -1.91
N GLN A 112 -3.29 34.57 -2.23
CA GLN A 112 -2.74 35.70 -2.98
C GLN A 112 -3.33 35.81 -4.40
N CYS A 113 -3.52 34.68 -5.09
CA CYS A 113 -4.17 34.66 -6.40
C CYS A 113 -5.64 35.11 -6.31
N LYS A 114 -6.38 34.68 -5.27
CA LYS A 114 -7.76 35.12 -5.03
C LYS A 114 -7.83 36.63 -4.82
N ALA A 115 -6.97 37.20 -3.97
CA ALA A 115 -6.91 38.63 -3.73
C ALA A 115 -6.62 39.43 -5.01
N THR A 116 -5.65 38.98 -5.79
CA THR A 116 -5.29 39.60 -7.08
C THR A 116 -6.45 39.56 -8.08
N ASN A 117 -7.15 38.42 -8.17
CA ASN A 117 -8.32 38.26 -9.02
C ASN A 117 -9.45 39.21 -8.62
N ASP A 118 -9.67 39.42 -7.33
CA ASP A 118 -10.70 40.35 -6.85
C ASP A 118 -10.35 41.82 -7.13
N GLU A 119 -9.08 42.20 -7.03
CA GLU A 119 -8.62 43.52 -7.50
C GLU A 119 -8.82 43.70 -9.01
N LEU A 120 -8.50 42.67 -9.81
CA LEU A 120 -8.72 42.70 -11.26
C LEU A 120 -10.22 42.88 -11.60
N LYS A 121 -11.12 42.20 -10.87
CA LYS A 121 -12.58 42.40 -11.03
C LYS A 121 -12.99 43.85 -10.74
N LYS A 122 -12.45 44.47 -9.69
CA LYS A 122 -12.72 45.89 -9.37
C LYS A 122 -12.22 46.82 -10.47
N VAL A 123 -11.02 46.58 -11.00
CA VAL A 123 -10.47 47.36 -12.13
C VAL A 123 -11.34 47.22 -13.37
N LYS A 124 -11.73 45.98 -13.73
CA LYS A 124 -12.65 45.71 -14.84
C LYS A 124 -13.97 46.48 -14.70
N GLN A 125 -14.57 46.49 -13.51
CA GLN A 125 -15.79 47.25 -13.25
C GLN A 125 -15.60 48.77 -13.40
N LYS A 126 -14.49 49.32 -12.93
CA LYS A 126 -14.17 50.75 -13.11
C LYS A 126 -14.04 51.12 -14.58
N ILE A 127 -13.35 50.29 -15.37
CA ILE A 127 -13.19 50.49 -16.82
C ILE A 127 -14.55 50.45 -17.52
N LEU A 128 -15.37 49.43 -17.24
CA LEU A 128 -16.73 49.32 -17.80
C LEU A 128 -17.58 50.56 -17.48
N LYS A 129 -17.52 51.06 -16.24
CA LYS A 129 -18.25 52.26 -15.84
C LYS A 129 -17.78 53.50 -16.60
N GLN A 130 -16.48 53.63 -16.86
CA GLN A 130 -15.94 54.74 -17.65
C GLN A 130 -16.36 54.64 -19.12
N LEU A 131 -16.28 53.45 -19.72
CA LEU A 131 -16.72 53.21 -21.10
C LEU A 131 -18.18 53.62 -21.30
N ASN A 132 -19.08 53.13 -20.44
CA ASN A 132 -20.51 53.46 -20.52
C ASN A 132 -20.76 54.97 -20.39
N LYS A 133 -19.97 55.68 -19.56
CA LYS A 133 -20.09 57.14 -19.43
C LYS A 133 -19.64 57.86 -20.70
N THR A 134 -18.56 57.41 -21.33
CA THR A 134 -18.06 57.97 -22.59
C THR A 134 -19.06 57.75 -23.74
N GLU A 135 -19.63 56.56 -23.84
CA GLU A 135 -20.69 56.25 -24.83
C GLU A 135 -21.90 57.17 -24.65
N ALA A 136 -22.33 57.39 -23.41
CA ALA A 136 -23.43 58.32 -23.12
C ALA A 136 -23.11 59.74 -23.61
N ILE A 137 -21.90 60.25 -23.38
CA ILE A 137 -21.51 61.60 -23.83
C ILE A 137 -21.56 61.72 -25.35
N ILE A 138 -21.07 60.71 -26.08
CA ILE A 138 -21.08 60.72 -27.56
C ILE A 138 -22.52 60.72 -28.11
N MET A 139 -23.46 60.06 -27.43
CA MET A 139 -24.87 60.06 -27.88
C MET A 139 -25.61 61.39 -27.68
N PHE A 140 -25.06 62.33 -26.89
CA PHE A 140 -25.68 63.63 -26.61
C PHE A 140 -24.98 64.83 -27.27
N ALA A 141 -23.93 64.60 -28.09
CA ALA A 141 -23.20 65.62 -28.85
C ALA A 141 -23.53 65.53 -30.34
#